data_AF-A0A946BD96-F1
#
_entry.id   AF-A0A946BD96-F1
#
_cell.length_a   1.000
_cell.length_b   1.000
_cell.length_c   1.000
_cell.angle_alpha   90.00
_cell.angle_beta   90.00
_cell.angle_gamma   90.00
#
_symmetry.space_group_name_H-M   'P 1'
#
loop_
_entity.id
_entity.type
_entity.pdbx_description
1 polymer ?
#
loop_
_entity_poly.entity_id
_entity_poly.type
_entity_poly.pdbx_seq_one_letter_code
_entity_poly.pdbx_strand_id
1 'polypeptide(L)' 'DATSLGRYETGAKAALPIWIDYMKHFLSNKSYQYFDIPDGTKMVYMNPDTGKITKEKTSRTIKTLIKIKDYK' A
#
# COMPACT_ATOMS: atom_id res chain seq x y z
N ASP A 1 -26.89 -8.56 -16.74
CA ASP A 1 -26.42 -7.86 -17.95
C ASP A 1 -25.00 -7.37 -17.68
N ALA A 2 -24.08 -7.58 -18.63
CA ALA A 2 -22.66 -7.25 -18.49
C ALA A 2 -22.23 -6.32 -19.65
N THR A 3 -23.00 -5.26 -19.86
CA THR A 3 -22.67 -4.22 -20.83
C THR A 3 -21.52 -3.36 -20.31
N SER A 4 -20.65 -2.88 -21.21
CA SER A 4 -19.52 -2.02 -20.81
C SER A 4 -19.99 -0.65 -20.33
N LEU A 5 -19.33 -0.12 -19.28
CA LEU A 5 -19.61 1.22 -18.75
C LEU A 5 -19.15 2.35 -19.69
N GLY A 6 -18.25 2.04 -20.62
CA GLY A 6 -17.69 2.98 -21.59
C GLY A 6 -16.17 2.88 -21.70
N ARG A 7 -15.61 3.44 -22.78
CA ARG A 7 -14.18 3.31 -23.15
C ARG A 7 -13.21 3.83 -22.07
N TYR A 8 -13.63 4.80 -21.27
CA TYR A 8 -12.80 5.48 -20.28
C TYR A 8 -13.22 5.18 -18.83
N GLU A 9 -14.16 4.26 -18.65
CA GLU A 9 -14.64 3.88 -17.32
C GLU A 9 -13.72 2.82 -16.73
N THR A 10 -12.82 3.28 -15.87
CA THR A 10 -11.93 2.45 -15.06
C THR A 10 -12.41 2.45 -13.61
N GLY A 11 -11.98 1.48 -12.80
CA GLY A 11 -12.32 1.46 -11.37
C GLY A 11 -11.91 2.76 -10.65
N ALA A 12 -10.79 3.36 -11.04
CA ALA A 12 -10.32 4.65 -10.48
C ALA A 12 -11.22 5.84 -10.84
N LYS A 13 -11.98 5.77 -11.95
CA LYS A 13 -12.87 6.86 -12.39
C LYS A 13 -14.32 6.62 -11.98
N ALA A 14 -14.82 5.40 -12.13
CA ALA A 14 -16.22 5.06 -11.86
C ALA A 14 -16.47 4.74 -10.38
N ALA A 15 -15.65 3.86 -9.79
CA ALA A 15 -15.92 3.32 -8.45
C ALA A 15 -15.22 4.10 -7.33
N LEU A 16 -13.97 4.52 -7.55
CA LEU A 16 -13.16 5.18 -6.52
C LEU A 16 -13.79 6.48 -5.99
N PRO A 17 -14.42 7.36 -6.80
CA PRO A 17 -15.06 8.56 -6.25
C PRO A 17 -16.19 8.25 -5.27
N ILE A 18 -16.99 7.22 -5.57
CA ILE A 18 -18.08 6.74 -4.69
C ILE A 18 -17.50 6.25 -3.36
N TRP A 19 -16.42 5.45 -3.42
CA TRP A 19 -15.74 4.95 -2.22
C TRP A 19 -15.15 6.09 -1.38
N ILE A 20 -14.49 7.07 -2.01
CA ILE A 20 -13.90 8.22 -1.32
C ILE A 20 -14.98 9.03 -0.59
N ASP A 21 -16.10 9.32 -1.25
CA ASP A 21 -17.17 10.11 -0.65
C ASP A 21 -17.77 9.41 0.59
N TYR A 22 -18.07 8.11 0.45
CA TYR A 22 -18.56 7.30 1.55
C TYR A 22 -17.57 7.23 2.73
N MET A 23 -16.29 6.95 2.45
CA MET A 23 -15.29 6.80 3.50
C MET A 23 -14.96 8.12 4.20
N LYS A 24 -15.03 9.27 3.50
CA LYS A 24 -14.90 10.59 4.13
C LYS A 24 -15.98 10.82 5.19
N HIS A 25 -17.22 10.47 4.87
CA HIS A 25 -18.32 10.58 5.83
C HIS A 25 -18.14 9.60 6.99
N PHE A 26 -17.86 8.33 6.69
CA PHE A 26 -17.74 7.26 7.68
C PHE A 26 -16.55 7.44 8.66
N LEU A 27 -15.41 7.96 8.18
CA LEU A 27 -14.20 8.16 8.98
C LEU A 27 -14.22 9.47 9.79
N SER A 28 -15.15 10.39 9.55
CA SER A 28 -15.19 11.73 10.18
C SER A 28 -15.13 11.71 11.72
N ASN A 29 -15.65 10.66 12.35
CA ASN A 29 -15.69 10.50 13.81
C ASN A 29 -14.85 9.31 14.31
N LYS A 30 -13.91 8.81 13.50
CA LYS A 30 -13.06 7.67 13.85
C LYS A 30 -11.62 8.11 14.05
N SER A 31 -11.00 7.64 15.14
CA SER A 31 -9.58 7.85 15.38
C SER A 31 -8.75 7.05 14.37
N TYR A 32 -7.64 7.62 13.92
CA TYR A 32 -6.67 6.92 13.08
C TYR A 32 -6.19 5.65 13.77
N GLN A 33 -6.30 4.53 13.06
CA GLN A 33 -5.71 3.27 13.47
C GLN A 33 -4.37 3.13 12.75
N TYR A 34 -3.32 2.82 13.51
CA TYR A 34 -2.03 2.45 12.92
C TYR A 34 -2.08 1.00 12.44
N PHE A 35 -1.31 0.69 11.40
CA PHE A 35 -1.11 -0.69 10.99
C PHE A 35 -0.07 -1.34 11.90
N ASP A 36 -0.46 -2.43 12.55
CA ASP A 36 0.49 -3.26 13.28
C ASP A 36 1.44 -3.95 12.30
N ILE A 37 2.71 -4.07 12.71
CA ILE A 37 3.71 -4.80 11.94
C ILE A 37 3.47 -6.30 12.18
N PRO A 38 3.10 -7.09 11.17
CA PRO A 38 2.82 -8.51 11.36
C PRO A 38 4.07 -9.29 11.78
N ASP A 39 3.86 -10.35 12.55
CA ASP A 39 4.92 -11.29 12.90
C ASP A 39 5.56 -11.91 11.64
N GLY A 40 6.85 -12.23 11.74
CA GLY A 40 7.60 -12.77 10.60
C GLY A 40 7.89 -11.73 9.51
N THR A 41 7.74 -10.44 9.80
CA THR A 41 8.18 -9.35 8.93
C THR A 41 9.34 -8.57 9.55
N LYS A 42 10.17 -7.96 8.70
CA LYS A 42 11.30 -7.12 9.11
C LYS A 42 11.35 -5.87 8.26
N MET A 43 11.59 -4.72 8.92
CA MET A 43 11.92 -3.49 8.22
C MET A 43 13.37 -3.53 7.72
N VAL A 44 13.56 -3.29 6.43
CA VAL A 44 14.88 -3.22 5.79
C VAL A 44 15.03 -1.95 4.96
N TYR A 45 16.28 -1.56 4.69
CA TYR A 45 16.58 -0.55 3.69
C TYR A 45 16.74 -1.20 2.32
N MET A 46 16.11 -0.61 1.32
CA MET A 46 16.14 -1.09 -0.07
C MET A 46 16.58 0.04 -0.99
N ASN A 47 17.39 -0.30 -2.00
CA ASN A 47 17.71 0.60 -3.09
C ASN A 47 16.53 0.63 -4.07
N PRO A 48 15.88 1.79 -4.32
CA PRO A 48 14.69 1.88 -5.16
C PRO A 48 14.96 1.59 -6.64
N ASP A 49 16.19 1.82 -7.12
CA ASP A 49 16.56 1.61 -8.52
C ASP A 49 16.78 0.12 -8.83
N THR A 50 17.26 -0.66 -7.85
CA THR A 50 17.65 -2.07 -8.05
C THR A 50 16.74 -3.08 -7.35
N GLY A 51 15.90 -2.64 -6.40
CA GLY A 51 15.10 -3.52 -5.55
C GLY A 51 15.90 -4.38 -4.57
N LYS A 52 17.22 -4.17 -4.45
CA LYS A 52 18.08 -4.96 -3.56
C LYS A 52 18.11 -4.41 -2.15
N ILE A 53 18.16 -5.32 -1.18
CA ILE A 53 18.33 -4.99 0.24
C ILE A 53 19.75 -4.44 0.46
N THR A 54 19.85 -3.32 1.16
CA THR A 54 21.13 -2.71 1.55
C THR A 54 21.23 -2.64 3.07
N LYS A 55 22.45 -2.84 3.59
CA LYS A 55 22.74 -2.67 5.02
C LYS A 55 22.99 -1.21 5.38
N GLU A 56 23.40 -0.41 4.39
CA GLU A 56 23.78 0.98 4.60
C GLU A 56 22.62 1.91 4.29
N LYS A 57 22.31 2.79 5.24
CA LYS A 57 21.33 3.86 5.08
C LYS A 57 21.97 4.98 4.26
N THR A 58 21.93 4.86 2.93
CA THR A 58 22.31 5.95 2.02
C THR A 58 21.11 6.90 1.79
N SER A 59 21.36 8.12 1.32
CA SER A 59 20.33 9.14 1.06
C SER A 59 19.20 8.69 0.12
N ARG A 60 19.45 7.71 -0.76
CA ARG A 60 18.46 7.18 -1.71
C ARG A 60 17.69 5.95 -1.21
N THR A 61 17.97 5.45 0.00
CA THR A 61 17.37 4.20 0.47
C THR A 61 15.95 4.40 0.99
N ILE A 62 15.05 3.48 0.65
CA ILE A 62 13.68 3.45 1.15
C ILE A 62 13.53 2.38 2.24
N LYS A 63 12.73 2.67 3.27
CA LYS A 63 12.35 1.67 4.28
C LYS A 63 11.20 0.83 3.73
N THR A 64 11.38 -0.49 3.71
CA THR A 64 10.38 -1.43 3.20
C THR A 64 10.16 -2.54 4.22
N LEU A 65 8.90 -2.97 4.36
CA LEU A 65 8.55 -4.13 5.17
C LEU A 65 8.62 -5.40 4.31
N ILE A 66 9.47 -6.36 4.69
CA ILE A 66 9.62 -7.62 3.97
C ILE A 66 9.22 -8.80 4.85
N LYS A 67 8.59 -9.81 4.26
CA LYS A 67 8.39 -11.10 4.92
C LYS A 67 9.74 -11.80 5.05
N ILE A 68 10.07 -12.23 6.25
CA ILE A 68 11.24 -13.07 6.51
C ILE A 68 10.88 -14.45 5.95
N LYS A 69 11.64 -14.94 4.95
CA LYS A 69 11.55 -16.36 4.60
C LYS A 69 12.19 -17.13 5.75
N ASP A 70 11.39 -17.91 6.46
CA ASP A 70 11.90 -18.97 7.32
C ASP A 70 12.75 -19.90 6.46
N TYR A 71 14.07 -19.75 6.54
CA TYR A 71 14.99 -20.81 6.15
C TYR A 71 14.87 -21.86 7.26
N LYS A 72 13.97 -22.83 7.07
CA LYS A 72 14.17 -24.15 7.64
C LYS A 72 15.28 -24.85 6.90
#